data_AF-A0A522WHJ6-F1
#
_entry.id   AF-A0A522WHJ6-F1
#
_cell.length_a   1.000
_cell.length_b   1.000
_cell.length_c   1.000
_cell.angle_alpha   90.00
_cell.angle_beta   90.00
_cell.angle_gamma   90.00
#
_symmetry.space_group_name_H-M   'P 1'
#
loop_
_entity.id
_entity.type
_entity.pdbx_description
1 polymer ?
#
loop_
_entity_poly.entity_id
_entity_poly.type
_entity_poly.pdbx_seq_one_letter_code
_entity_poly.pdbx_strand_id
1 'polypeptide(L)'
;IGNTDGAWNVWLLSGLALVIVAAMLVWLRTASTRLAQVALGGIIGGALGNVIDRLRFGAVADFLDLHVLGYHWPAFNVADSAITVGAVILVVDSLFAAPVSTKN
;
A
#
# COMPACT_ATOMS: atom_id res chain seq x y z
N ILE A 1 -30.17 -0.68 16.19
CA ILE A 1 -29.77 0.23 15.09
C ILE A 1 -28.40 -0.25 14.63
N GLY A 2 -28.37 -1.17 13.66
CA GLY A 2 -27.13 -1.73 13.15
C GLY A 2 -26.44 -0.68 12.28
N ASN A 3 -25.19 -0.35 12.57
CA ASN A 3 -24.39 0.55 11.75
C ASN A 3 -24.01 -0.17 10.45
N THR A 4 -24.97 -0.27 9.50
CA THR A 4 -24.79 -0.92 8.20
C THR A 4 -23.69 -0.28 7.37
N ASP A 5 -23.41 1.00 7.64
CA ASP A 5 -22.43 1.81 6.92
C ASP A 5 -21.00 1.31 7.19
N GLY A 6 -20.72 0.85 8.42
CA GLY A 6 -19.41 0.28 8.78
C GLY A 6 -19.12 -1.03 8.05
N ALA A 7 -20.13 -1.92 7.98
CA ALA A 7 -19.97 -3.20 7.28
C ALA A 7 -19.80 -3.01 5.77
N TRP A 8 -20.54 -2.07 5.16
CA TRP A 8 -20.41 -1.75 3.75
C TRP A 8 -19.02 -1.20 3.40
N ASN A 9 -18.49 -0.30 4.25
CA ASN A 9 -17.15 0.26 4.07
C ASN A 9 -16.06 -0.82 4.13
N VAL A 10 -16.18 -1.81 5.02
CA VAL A 10 -15.24 -2.95 5.09
C VAL A 10 -15.17 -3.68 3.76
N TRP A 11 -16.31 -4.04 3.17
CA TRP A 11 -16.35 -4.76 1.90
C TRP A 11 -15.88 -3.92 0.73
N LEU A 12 -16.32 -2.67 0.63
CA LEU A 12 -15.92 -1.76 -0.44
C LEU A 12 -14.41 -1.49 -0.44
N LEU A 13 -13.85 -1.09 0.70
CA LEU A 13 -12.44 -0.75 0.81
C LEU A 13 -11.56 -1.99 0.63
N SER A 14 -11.99 -3.14 1.16
CA SER A 14 -11.28 -4.41 0.95
C SER A 14 -11.32 -4.84 -0.51
N GLY A 15 -12.47 -4.73 -1.17
CA GLY A 15 -12.62 -5.04 -2.60
C GLY A 15 -11.74 -4.15 -3.47
N LEU A 16 -11.76 -2.84 -3.24
CA LEU A 16 -10.89 -1.90 -3.95
C LEU A 16 -9.41 -2.21 -3.74
N ALA A 17 -9.00 -2.48 -2.49
CA ALA A 17 -7.62 -2.83 -2.17
C ALA A 17 -7.18 -4.12 -2.88
N LEU A 18 -8.04 -5.14 -2.97
CA LEU A 18 -7.76 -6.37 -3.69
C LEU A 18 -7.62 -6.16 -5.20
N VAL A 19 -8.42 -5.28 -5.80
CA VAL A 19 -8.26 -4.88 -7.21
C VAL A 19 -6.89 -4.21 -7.44
N ILE A 20 -6.50 -3.30 -6.55
CA ILE A 20 -5.18 -2.65 -6.61
C ILE A 20 -4.07 -3.69 -6.44
N VAL A 21 -4.18 -4.61 -5.48
CA VAL A 21 -3.22 -5.70 -5.29
C VAL A 21 -3.10 -6.55 -6.55
N ALA A 22 -4.20 -6.90 -7.21
CA ALA A 22 -4.17 -7.67 -8.45
C ALA A 22 -3.42 -6.91 -9.57
N ALA A 23 -3.68 -5.61 -9.71
CA ALA A 23 -2.96 -4.77 -10.68
C ALA A 23 -1.46 -4.67 -10.35
N MET A 24 -1.10 -4.50 -9.08
CA MET A 24 0.29 -4.46 -8.63
C MET A 24 0.99 -5.80 -8.82
N LEU A 25 0.31 -6.93 -8.62
CA LEU A 25 0.85 -8.26 -8.91
C LEU A 25 1.12 -8.47 -10.39
N VAL A 26 0.27 -7.93 -11.28
CA VAL A 26 0.52 -7.97 -12.72
C VAL A 26 1.75 -7.12 -13.06
N TRP A 27 1.88 -5.92 -12.50
CA TRP A 27 3.05 -5.07 -12.70
C TRP A 27 4.34 -5.71 -12.15
N LEU A 28 4.26 -6.38 -10.99
CA LEU A 28 5.40 -7.07 -10.39
C LEU A 28 6.02 -8.11 -11.34
N ARG A 29 5.22 -8.75 -12.21
CA ARG A 29 5.73 -9.72 -13.20
C ARG A 29 6.59 -9.09 -14.29
N THR A 30 6.40 -7.81 -14.57
CA THR A 30 7.14 -7.07 -15.60
C THR A 30 8.18 -6.12 -15.02
N ALA A 31 8.28 -6.00 -13.69
CA ALA A 31 9.26 -5.17 -13.02
C ALA A 31 10.68 -5.70 -13.26
N SER A 32 11.52 -4.87 -13.89
CA SER A 32 12.87 -5.22 -14.33
C SER A 32 13.94 -5.01 -13.26
N THR A 33 13.71 -4.09 -12.31
CA THR A 33 14.66 -3.77 -11.24
C THR A 33 14.29 -4.50 -9.95
N ARG A 34 15.30 -4.99 -9.21
CA ARG A 34 15.07 -5.57 -7.87
C ARG A 34 14.44 -4.56 -6.92
N LEU A 35 14.79 -3.28 -7.08
CA LEU A 35 14.25 -2.19 -6.26
C LEU A 35 12.74 -2.02 -6.48
N ALA A 36 12.28 -2.01 -7.74
CA ALA A 36 10.85 -1.99 -8.05
C ALA A 36 10.13 -3.24 -7.54
N GLN A 37 10.74 -4.42 -7.64
CA GLN A 37 10.13 -5.66 -7.13
C GLN A 37 9.93 -5.63 -5.61
N VAL A 38 10.93 -5.15 -4.85
CA VAL A 38 10.81 -4.97 -3.39
C VAL A 38 9.77 -3.92 -3.04
N ALA A 39 9.74 -2.80 -3.77
CA ALA A 39 8.76 -1.75 -3.55
C ALA A 39 7.31 -2.20 -3.81
N LEU A 40 7.08 -2.88 -4.95
CA LEU A 40 5.79 -3.50 -5.27
C LEU A 40 5.39 -4.55 -4.23
N GLY A 41 6.34 -5.39 -3.80
CA GLY A 41 6.11 -6.37 -2.74
C GLY A 41 5.69 -5.72 -1.43
N GLY A 42 6.31 -4.61 -1.04
CA GLY A 42 5.93 -3.80 0.13
C GLY A 42 4.52 -3.23 0.03
N ILE A 43 4.16 -2.64 -1.12
CA ILE A 43 2.81 -2.11 -1.37
C ILE A 43 1.76 -3.22 -1.29
N ILE A 44 2.01 -4.35 -1.97
CA ILE A 44 1.11 -5.50 -1.97
C ILE A 44 0.93 -6.06 -0.56
N GLY A 45 2.04 -6.24 0.17
CA GLY A 45 2.03 -6.75 1.54
C GLY A 45 1.27 -5.84 2.49
N GLY A 46 1.52 -4.52 2.43
CA GLY A 46 0.79 -3.53 3.24
C GLY A 46 -0.70 -3.51 2.92
N ALA A 47 -1.06 -3.48 1.64
CA ALA A 47 -2.46 -3.50 1.23
C ALA A 47 -3.20 -4.77 1.70
N LEU A 48 -2.57 -5.94 1.55
CA LEU A 48 -3.11 -7.20 2.05
C LEU A 48 -3.25 -7.22 3.58
N GLY A 49 -2.28 -6.69 4.32
CA GLY A 49 -2.35 -6.55 5.78
C GLY A 49 -3.58 -5.74 6.21
N ASN A 50 -3.77 -4.58 5.59
CA ASN A 50 -4.94 -3.73 5.85
C ASN A 50 -6.28 -4.39 5.43
N VAL A 51 -6.30 -5.24 4.39
CA VAL A 51 -7.49 -6.03 4.05
C VAL A 51 -7.77 -7.08 5.12
N ILE A 52 -6.75 -7.81 5.56
CA ILE A 52 -6.89 -8.84 6.60
C ILE A 52 -7.44 -8.24 7.89
N ASP A 53 -6.93 -7.07 8.29
CA ASP A 53 -7.41 -6.37 9.49
C ASP A 53 -8.88 -5.99 9.37
N ARG A 54 -9.28 -5.38 8.24
CA ARG A 54 -10.69 -5.03 7.99
C ARG A 54 -11.61 -6.24 8.03
N LEU A 55 -11.20 -7.36 7.45
CA LEU A 55 -12.02 -8.58 7.41
C LEU A 55 -12.11 -9.28 8.78
N ARG A 56 -11.05 -9.19 9.61
CA ARG A 56 -11.02 -9.83 10.94
C ARG A 56 -11.64 -8.98 12.04
N PHE A 57 -11.39 -7.68 12.03
CA PHE A 57 -11.72 -6.77 13.12
C PHE A 57 -12.77 -5.73 12.75
N GLY A 58 -13.17 -5.64 11.47
CA GLY A 58 -14.11 -4.65 10.98
C GLY A 58 -13.51 -3.25 10.77
N ALA A 59 -12.23 -3.06 11.05
CA ALA A 59 -11.48 -1.82 10.88
C ALA A 59 -9.97 -2.11 10.79
N VAL A 60 -9.18 -1.10 10.43
CA VAL A 60 -7.71 -1.14 10.51
C VAL A 60 -7.28 -0.49 11.81
N ALA A 61 -6.30 -1.08 12.49
CA ALA A 61 -5.76 -0.54 13.73
C ALA A 61 -4.60 0.43 13.44
N ASP A 62 -4.85 1.72 13.63
CA ASP A 62 -3.81 2.75 13.54
C ASP A 62 -3.21 2.99 14.93
N PHE A 63 -1.89 2.78 15.04
CA PHE A 63 -1.18 2.81 16.32
C PHE A 63 0.04 3.73 16.34
N LEU A 64 0.47 4.26 15.20
CA LEU A 64 1.52 5.27 15.10
C LEU A 64 0.86 6.65 15.01
N ASP A 65 0.98 7.44 16.07
CA ASP A 65 0.61 8.86 16.08
C ASP A 65 1.90 9.69 16.15
N LEU A 66 2.13 10.50 15.12
CA LEU A 66 3.28 11.39 15.04
C LEU A 66 2.82 12.82 15.28
N HIS A 67 3.46 13.53 16.20
CA HIS A 67 3.12 14.92 16.49
C HIS A 67 4.38 15.78 16.66
N VAL A 68 4.32 17.01 16.15
CA VAL A 68 5.41 17.98 16.20
C VAL A 68 4.82 19.37 16.44
N LEU A 69 5.35 20.10 17.43
CA LEU A 69 4.98 21.50 17.72
C LEU A 69 3.45 21.73 17.89
N GLY A 70 2.75 20.76 18.48
CA GLY A 70 1.30 20.82 18.69
C GLY A 70 0.45 20.43 17.47
N TYR A 71 1.06 20.08 16.34
CA TYR A 71 0.37 19.51 15.19
C TYR A 71 0.45 17.99 15.22
N HIS A 72 -0.69 17.32 15.02
CA HIS A 72 -0.78 15.87 14.91
C HIS A 72 -0.88 15.48 13.43
N TRP A 73 0.00 14.59 13.00
CA TRP A 73 -0.15 13.86 11.76
C TRP A 73 -1.24 12.81 11.95
N PRO A 74 -2.08 12.52 10.93
CA PRO A 74 -3.07 11.45 11.04
C PRO A 74 -2.42 10.13 11.47
N ALA A 75 -3.04 9.44 12.44
CA ALA A 75 -2.53 8.15 12.89
C ALA A 75 -2.45 7.16 11.72
N PHE A 76 -1.43 6.30 11.73
CA PHE A 76 -1.20 5.31 10.68
C PHE A 76 -0.63 4.02 11.26
N ASN A 77 -0.44 3.02 10.40
CA ASN A 77 0.11 1.72 10.78
C ASN A 77 1.32 1.35 9.90
N VAL A 78 1.90 0.17 10.19
CA VAL A 78 3.05 -0.36 9.43
C VAL A 78 2.69 -0.68 7.98
N ALA A 79 1.45 -1.08 7.69
CA ALA A 79 1.00 -1.34 6.33
C ALA A 79 0.96 -0.05 5.50
N ASP A 80 0.46 1.05 6.06
CA ASP A 80 0.45 2.37 5.40
C ASP A 80 1.87 2.88 5.16
N SER A 81 2.78 2.60 6.10
CA SER A 81 4.21 2.91 5.94
C SER A 81 4.82 2.12 4.79
N ALA A 82 4.54 0.82 4.69
CA ALA A 82 5.03 -0.03 3.61
C ALA A 82 4.50 0.42 2.23
N ILE A 83 3.22 0.79 2.15
CA ILE A 83 2.60 1.34 0.94
C ILE A 83 3.27 2.66 0.55
N THR A 84 3.41 3.59 1.51
CA THR A 84 3.96 4.93 1.24
C THR A 84 5.42 4.85 0.83
N VAL A 85 6.25 4.10 1.57
CA VAL A 85 7.67 3.93 1.25
C VAL A 85 7.85 3.21 -0.08
N GLY A 86 7.07 2.15 -0.34
CA GLY A 86 7.09 1.46 -1.63
C GLY A 86 6.71 2.38 -2.79
N ALA A 87 5.68 3.22 -2.63
CA ALA A 87 5.27 4.18 -3.66
C ALA A 87 6.37 5.21 -3.94
N VAL A 88 7.00 5.76 -2.89
CA VAL A 88 8.14 6.68 -3.04
C VAL A 88 9.30 6.01 -3.77
N ILE A 89 9.63 4.77 -3.42
CA ILE A 89 10.69 4.01 -4.09
C ILE A 89 10.36 3.81 -5.57
N LEU A 90 9.11 3.48 -5.93
CA LEU A 90 8.72 3.31 -7.33
C LEU A 90 8.81 4.62 -8.12
N VAL A 91 8.41 5.75 -7.53
CA VAL A 91 8.54 7.06 -8.17
C VAL A 91 10.02 7.39 -8.39
N VAL A 92 10.87 7.20 -7.38
CA VAL A 92 12.31 7.43 -7.49
C VAL A 92 12.94 6.49 -8.52
N ASP A 93 12.64 5.19 -8.48
CA ASP A 93 13.13 4.22 -9.46
C ASP A 93 12.71 4.62 -10.88
N SER A 94 11.46 5.05 -11.08
CA SER A 94 10.97 5.47 -12.40
C SER A 94 11.62 6.76 -12.92
N LEU A 95 12.00 7.68 -12.03
CA LEU A 95 12.65 8.94 -12.42
C LEU A 95 14.14 8.78 -12.70
N PHE A 96 14.81 7.82 -12.05
CA PHE A 96 16.27 7.65 -12.11
C PHE A 96 16.73 6.34 -12.77
N ALA A 97 15.83 5.41 -13.10
CA ALA A 97 16.18 4.23 -13.87
C ALA A 97 16.69 4.67 -15.25
N ALA A 98 17.99 4.49 -15.47
CA ALA A 98 18.61 4.76 -16.75
C ALA A 98 17.89 3.94 -17.85
N PRO A 99 17.72 4.50 -19.07
CA PRO A 99 17.21 3.71 -20.19
C PRO A 99 18.08 2.47 -20.33
N VAL A 100 17.45 1.29 -20.34
CA VAL A 100 18.15 0.06 -20.69
C VAL A 100 18.74 0.29 -22.08
N SER A 101 20.07 0.39 -22.16
CA SER A 101 20.77 0.38 -23.44
C SER A 101 20.50 -0.98 -24.07
N THR A 102 19.56 -1.02 -25.00
CA THR A 102 19.43 -2.11 -25.96
C THR A 102 20.70 -2.12 -26.80
N LYS A 103 21.73 -2.84 -26.34
CA LYS A 103 22.73 -3.36 -27.25
C LYS A 103 22.06 -4.47 -28.05
N ASN A 104 21.95 -4.19 -29.35
CA ASN A 104 21.45 -5.04 -30.43
C ASN A 104 21.76 -6.53 -30.27
#